data_AF-A0AA48GJL4-F1
#
_entry.id   AF-A0AA48GJL4-F1
#
_cell.length_a   1.000
_cell.length_b   1.000
_cell.length_c   1.000
_cell.angle_alpha   90.00
_cell.angle_beta   90.00
_cell.angle_gamma   90.00
#
_symmetry.space_group_name_H-M   'P 1'
#
loop_
_entity.id
_entity.type
_entity.pdbx_description
1 polymer ?
#
loop_
_entity_poly.entity_id
_entity_poly.type
_entity_poly.pdbx_seq_one_letter_code
_entity_poly.pdbx_strand_id
1 'polypeptide(L)'
;MRGLLLALALTLGARPPELATWRLEGSRVEAEPPSGDAPLPVGSLQKPFVVRAWARSHAGPSPRFRCRGCWLKAGHGELGLARAVAVSCNAYFLELARQTPLADLKAALAAEGFAPAPLSPEDAVGLAGNLAIRPSALLEAYRRLTLTPWPEGETLRQEVLQGLREAALTGTAAGLGHRGFWAKTGTVPAPDGDPLSTCGLALAVDDTGWAVLGRLRPGTGREAATALAPDLDRWRPWAPRRGPRRAGAVPSGLAAAVRVRLFELLGPRRFQVRNLGPDPVPLGPGHLGPGASAPLAPGIPVGPGLLELSAPGIRRRIQGEVALRSGVPVATLAPRDYVAGVVDAELPGGSPALRVELGAAVLRFLARGPRHPGADVCDSTHCAYFVGRGPRLDWTDPARAAALPGEPRGLDEAAWSAIQEAARFPGPDQWTAHCGGQPLSPRFVWGSGGAAAPPCPRHPTPAAPWTRTWTAAQVAKAFGSPVERMETGEEDGTWVLRLWQGGGVRTLRFDPAHRLLAGALGWDALPSPADAVEAVPGGFRARGRGQGHRVGLCLAEP
;
A
#
# COMPACT_ATOMS: atom_id res chain seq x y z
N MET A 1 -19.75 -63.30 -23.89
CA MET A 1 -18.37 -63.18 -23.35
C MET A 1 -17.44 -62.70 -24.47
N ARG A 2 -16.55 -61.74 -24.15
CA ARG A 2 -15.52 -61.10 -24.99
C ARG A 2 -16.06 -60.02 -25.94
N GLY A 3 -15.56 -58.79 -25.97
CA GLY A 3 -14.46 -58.17 -25.23
C GLY A 3 -14.53 -56.66 -25.39
N LEU A 4 -14.30 -55.95 -24.29
CA LEU A 4 -14.36 -54.50 -24.15
C LEU A 4 -13.05 -53.87 -24.69
N LEU A 5 -13.16 -52.92 -25.62
CA LEU A 5 -12.05 -52.08 -26.07
C LEU A 5 -11.73 -51.05 -24.98
N LEU A 6 -10.55 -51.17 -24.36
CA LEU A 6 -10.00 -50.16 -23.47
C LEU A 6 -9.19 -49.15 -24.31
N ALA A 7 -9.66 -47.91 -24.37
CA ALA A 7 -8.89 -46.79 -24.91
C ALA A 7 -7.80 -46.40 -23.90
N LEU A 8 -6.54 -46.59 -24.27
CA LEU A 8 -5.38 -46.12 -23.52
C LEU A 8 -5.18 -44.63 -23.83
N ALA A 9 -5.63 -43.75 -22.95
CA ALA A 9 -5.25 -42.34 -22.99
C ALA A 9 -3.82 -42.19 -22.47
N LEU A 10 -2.89 -41.83 -23.36
CA LEU A 10 -1.54 -41.39 -23.01
C LEU A 10 -1.64 -40.07 -22.24
N THR A 11 -1.57 -40.15 -20.91
CA THR A 11 -1.30 -39.00 -20.07
C THR A 11 0.15 -38.58 -20.28
N LEU A 12 0.37 -37.53 -21.09
CA LEU A 12 1.61 -36.75 -21.06
C LEU A 12 1.78 -36.20 -19.64
N GLY A 13 2.54 -36.91 -18.81
CA GLY A 13 2.83 -36.50 -17.44
C GLY A 13 3.59 -35.18 -17.44
N ALA A 14 2.93 -34.10 -17.03
CA ALA A 14 3.60 -32.83 -16.78
C ALA A 14 4.69 -33.05 -15.72
N ARG A 15 5.94 -32.71 -16.04
CA ARG A 15 7.04 -32.76 -15.07
C ARG A 15 6.71 -31.83 -13.89
N PRO A 16 6.98 -32.24 -12.64
CA PRO A 16 6.73 -31.39 -11.48
C PRO A 16 7.56 -30.10 -11.58
N PRO A 17 7.06 -28.98 -11.04
CA PRO A 17 7.78 -27.72 -11.07
C PRO A 17 9.08 -27.82 -10.28
N GLU A 18 10.18 -27.46 -10.93
CA GLU A 18 11.53 -27.50 -10.39
C GLU A 18 12.01 -26.08 -10.09
N LEU A 19 12.44 -25.84 -8.84
CA LEU A 19 13.00 -24.57 -8.39
C LEU A 19 14.52 -24.68 -8.25
N ALA A 20 15.24 -23.94 -9.09
CA ALA A 20 16.68 -23.74 -8.99
C ALA A 20 16.97 -22.44 -8.23
N THR A 21 17.92 -22.43 -7.28
CA THR A 21 18.23 -21.26 -6.44
C THR A 21 19.72 -20.91 -6.47
N TRP A 22 20.00 -19.61 -6.45
CA TRP A 22 21.34 -19.05 -6.27
C TRP A 22 21.28 -17.99 -5.17
N ARG A 23 22.27 -17.99 -4.27
CA ARG A 23 22.35 -17.10 -3.11
C ARG A 23 23.70 -16.41 -3.06
N LEU A 24 23.71 -15.09 -2.88
CA LEU A 24 24.90 -14.28 -2.68
C LEU A 24 24.97 -13.88 -1.20
N GLU A 25 26.04 -14.31 -0.52
CA GLU A 25 26.34 -13.91 0.85
C GLU A 25 27.81 -13.47 0.93
N GLY A 26 28.04 -12.24 1.37
CA GLY A 26 29.36 -11.60 1.24
C GLY A 26 29.77 -11.52 -0.23
N SER A 27 30.87 -12.17 -0.61
CA SER A 27 31.37 -12.26 -1.99
C SER A 27 31.16 -13.64 -2.63
N ARG A 28 30.44 -14.55 -1.97
CA ARG A 28 30.29 -15.94 -2.41
C ARG A 28 28.89 -16.16 -2.97
N VAL A 29 28.82 -16.76 -4.15
CA VAL A 29 27.58 -17.27 -4.73
C VAL A 29 27.49 -18.78 -4.48
N GLU A 30 26.41 -19.21 -3.84
CA GLU A 30 26.08 -20.60 -3.62
C GLU A 30 24.88 -20.97 -4.50
N ALA A 31 24.97 -22.10 -5.20
CA ALA A 31 23.92 -22.60 -6.07
C ALA A 31 23.43 -23.95 -5.52
N GLU A 32 22.12 -24.09 -5.24
CA GLU A 32 21.58 -25.39 -4.83
C GLU A 32 21.32 -26.25 -6.08
N PRO A 33 21.73 -27.54 -6.10
CA PRO A 33 21.51 -28.41 -7.25
C PRO A 33 20.04 -28.45 -7.69
N PRO A 34 19.77 -28.54 -9.01
CA PRO A 34 20.72 -28.77 -10.10
C PRO A 34 21.29 -27.49 -10.74
N SER A 35 21.32 -26.39 -9.98
CA SER A 35 21.68 -25.06 -10.50
C SER A 35 23.16 -24.94 -10.86
N GLY A 36 23.45 -24.65 -12.13
CA GLY A 36 24.77 -24.18 -12.60
C GLY A 36 24.81 -22.66 -12.76
N ASP A 37 25.98 -22.08 -13.07
CA ASP A 37 26.15 -20.62 -13.26
C ASP A 37 26.25 -20.21 -14.75
N ALA A 38 25.70 -21.03 -15.65
CA ALA A 38 25.65 -20.74 -17.07
C ALA A 38 24.75 -19.51 -17.34
N PRO A 39 25.09 -18.65 -18.32
CA PRO A 39 24.24 -17.53 -18.71
C PRO A 39 22.83 -17.99 -19.09
N LEU A 40 21.81 -17.28 -18.63
CA LEU A 40 20.42 -17.57 -18.95
C LEU A 40 19.63 -16.28 -19.21
N PRO A 41 18.54 -16.34 -20.01
CA PRO A 41 17.67 -15.21 -20.22
C PRO A 41 16.86 -14.92 -18.96
N VAL A 42 16.75 -13.65 -18.58
CA VAL A 42 16.17 -13.22 -17.29
C VAL A 42 14.92 -12.36 -17.45
N GLY A 43 14.51 -12.12 -18.70
CA GLY A 43 13.31 -11.35 -19.04
C GLY A 43 13.30 -10.00 -18.34
N SER A 44 12.20 -9.67 -17.68
CA SER A 44 12.01 -8.38 -17.02
C SER A 44 12.97 -8.04 -15.87
N LEU A 45 13.88 -8.94 -15.45
CA LEU A 45 14.90 -8.63 -14.45
C LEU A 45 15.95 -7.62 -14.95
N GLN A 46 16.07 -7.40 -16.26
CA GLN A 46 17.04 -6.45 -16.83
C GLN A 46 16.55 -4.99 -16.88
N LYS A 47 15.25 -4.74 -16.68
CA LYS A 47 14.62 -3.41 -16.81
C LYS A 47 15.22 -2.32 -15.91
N PRO A 48 15.63 -2.57 -14.65
CA PRO A 48 16.34 -1.57 -13.85
C PRO A 48 17.58 -1.00 -14.55
N PHE A 49 18.27 -1.80 -15.37
CA PHE A 49 19.49 -1.39 -16.05
C PHE A 49 19.21 -0.62 -17.35
N VAL A 50 18.01 -0.74 -17.92
CA VAL A 50 17.49 0.20 -18.94
C VAL A 50 17.34 1.59 -18.35
N VAL A 51 16.85 1.69 -17.11
CA VAL A 51 16.75 2.98 -16.40
C VAL A 51 18.13 3.57 -16.17
N ARG A 52 19.12 2.75 -15.80
CA ARG A 52 20.51 3.18 -15.65
C ARG A 52 21.07 3.75 -16.96
N ALA A 53 20.77 3.12 -18.09
CA ALA A 53 21.16 3.62 -19.41
C ALA A 53 20.49 4.96 -19.74
N TRP A 54 19.18 5.06 -19.49
CA TRP A 54 18.42 6.29 -19.72
C TRP A 54 18.96 7.46 -18.87
N ALA A 55 19.28 7.18 -17.60
CA ALA A 55 19.86 8.15 -16.68
C ALA A 55 21.20 8.77 -17.13
N ARG A 56 21.98 8.05 -17.95
CA ARG A 56 23.26 8.55 -18.49
C ARG A 56 23.07 9.58 -19.61
N SER A 57 21.99 9.44 -20.38
CA SER A 57 21.71 10.27 -21.55
C SER A 57 20.67 11.36 -21.30
N HIS A 58 19.98 11.33 -20.16
CA HIS A 58 18.89 12.24 -19.84
C HIS A 58 19.05 12.85 -18.45
N ALA A 59 19.08 14.18 -18.41
CA ALA A 59 19.00 14.94 -17.17
C ALA A 59 17.53 15.21 -16.82
N GLY A 60 17.11 14.86 -15.60
CA GLY A 60 15.78 15.21 -15.09
C GLY A 60 15.01 14.04 -14.47
N PRO A 61 13.74 14.27 -14.10
CA PRO A 61 12.89 13.26 -13.49
C PRO A 61 12.48 12.17 -14.50
N SER A 62 12.05 11.02 -13.98
CA SER A 62 11.53 9.96 -14.84
C SER A 62 10.25 10.41 -15.57
N PRO A 63 10.05 10.01 -16.84
CA PRO A 63 8.85 10.38 -17.58
C PRO A 63 7.62 9.66 -17.00
N ARG A 64 6.46 10.32 -17.07
CA ARG A 64 5.17 9.67 -16.88
C ARG A 64 4.70 9.08 -18.21
N PHE A 65 4.18 7.87 -18.20
CA PHE A 65 3.74 7.18 -19.41
C PHE A 65 2.38 6.54 -19.21
N ARG A 66 1.52 6.61 -20.24
CA ARG A 66 0.19 6.00 -20.24
C ARG A 66 0.22 4.66 -20.96
N CYS A 67 0.26 3.58 -20.19
CA CYS A 67 0.16 2.22 -20.69
C CYS A 67 -1.30 1.86 -21.04
N ARG A 68 -1.58 1.70 -22.34
CA ARG A 68 -2.88 1.27 -22.88
C ARG A 68 -2.99 -0.24 -23.10
N GLY A 69 -1.90 -0.97 -22.93
CA GLY A 69 -1.82 -2.42 -23.11
C GLY A 69 -0.38 -2.91 -23.00
N CYS A 70 -0.18 -4.02 -22.30
CA CYS A 70 1.10 -4.75 -22.28
C CYS A 70 0.83 -6.22 -21.98
N TRP A 71 1.58 -6.85 -21.06
CA TRP A 71 1.21 -8.17 -20.55
C TRP A 71 -0.15 -8.15 -19.82
N LEU A 72 -0.53 -7.00 -19.24
CA LEU A 72 -1.90 -6.73 -18.82
C LEU A 72 -2.66 -6.11 -20.01
N LYS A 73 -3.65 -6.85 -20.53
CA LYS A 73 -4.44 -6.45 -21.71
C LYS A 73 -5.08 -5.06 -21.57
N ALA A 74 -5.63 -4.77 -20.39
CA ALA A 74 -6.25 -3.47 -20.08
C ALA A 74 -5.25 -2.29 -19.96
N GLY A 75 -3.95 -2.59 -19.97
CA GLY A 75 -2.91 -1.61 -19.64
C GLY A 75 -2.87 -1.30 -18.15
N HIS A 76 -1.89 -0.49 -17.75
CA HIS A 76 -1.70 -0.11 -16.34
C HIS A 76 -2.18 1.33 -16.05
N GLY A 77 -2.72 2.02 -17.05
CA GLY A 77 -3.06 3.44 -16.95
C GLY A 77 -1.81 4.32 -16.99
N GLU A 78 -1.85 5.46 -16.30
CA GLU A 78 -0.73 6.40 -16.22
C GLU A 78 0.20 6.06 -15.05
N LEU A 79 1.49 5.88 -15.34
CA LEU A 79 2.50 5.41 -14.37
C LEU A 79 3.73 6.33 -14.43
N GLY A 80 4.34 6.55 -13.26
CA GLY A 80 5.75 6.91 -13.15
C GLY A 80 6.65 5.67 -13.02
N LEU A 81 7.96 5.88 -12.97
CA LEU A 81 8.97 4.81 -12.96
C LEU A 81 8.80 3.81 -11.82
N ALA A 82 8.65 4.26 -10.57
CA ALA A 82 8.50 3.36 -9.43
C ALA A 82 7.34 2.37 -9.61
N ARG A 83 6.18 2.87 -10.03
CA ARG A 83 5.01 2.02 -10.31
C ARG A 83 5.25 1.10 -11.50
N ALA A 84 5.91 1.58 -12.56
CA ALA A 84 6.24 0.78 -13.72
C ALA A 84 7.18 -0.40 -13.38
N VAL A 85 8.18 -0.20 -12.51
CA VAL A 85 9.01 -1.27 -11.94
C VAL A 85 8.15 -2.25 -11.15
N ALA A 86 7.29 -1.74 -10.25
CA ALA A 86 6.46 -2.56 -9.35
C ALA A 86 5.53 -3.52 -10.10
N VAL A 87 4.88 -3.05 -11.17
CA VAL A 87 3.99 -3.86 -12.01
C VAL A 87 4.69 -4.45 -13.24
N SER A 88 6.01 -4.27 -13.37
CA SER A 88 6.80 -4.75 -14.51
C SER A 88 6.23 -4.33 -15.88
N CYS A 89 5.79 -3.09 -16.04
CA CYS A 89 5.09 -2.64 -17.25
C CYS A 89 5.98 -2.63 -18.51
N ASN A 90 5.76 -3.55 -19.46
CA ASN A 90 6.59 -3.64 -20.68
C ASN A 90 6.55 -2.35 -21.51
N ALA A 91 5.38 -1.74 -21.68
CA ALA A 91 5.22 -0.55 -22.52
C ALA A 91 6.04 0.65 -22.00
N TYR A 92 6.06 0.86 -20.68
CA TYR A 92 6.85 1.93 -20.06
C TYR A 92 8.36 1.78 -20.35
N PHE A 93 8.91 0.60 -20.12
CA PHE A 93 10.34 0.37 -20.35
C PHE A 93 10.71 0.31 -21.81
N LEU A 94 9.79 -0.11 -22.69
CA LEU A 94 10.02 -0.11 -24.12
C LEU A 94 10.12 1.32 -24.64
N GLU A 95 9.29 2.22 -24.11
CA GLU A 95 9.41 3.65 -24.39
C GLU A 95 10.76 4.21 -23.92
N LEU A 96 11.16 3.92 -22.67
CA LEU A 96 12.49 4.33 -22.19
C LEU A 96 13.62 3.80 -23.06
N ALA A 97 13.57 2.52 -23.44
CA ALA A 97 14.59 1.89 -24.26
C ALA A 97 14.65 2.53 -25.67
N ARG A 98 13.52 2.91 -26.26
CA ARG A 98 13.49 3.60 -27.57
C ARG A 98 14.06 5.01 -27.52
N GLN A 99 13.90 5.69 -26.39
CA GLN A 99 14.45 7.04 -26.18
C GLN A 99 15.93 7.02 -25.75
N THR A 100 16.47 5.87 -25.34
CA THR A 100 17.86 5.76 -24.88
C THR A 100 18.77 5.47 -26.07
N PRO A 101 19.89 6.21 -26.24
CA PRO A 101 20.90 5.87 -27.24
C PRO A 101 21.37 4.42 -27.12
N LEU A 102 21.45 3.71 -28.25
CA LEU A 102 21.78 2.28 -28.25
C LEU A 102 23.16 1.99 -27.63
N ALA A 103 24.12 2.91 -27.78
CA ALA A 103 25.44 2.81 -27.17
C ALA A 103 25.36 2.79 -25.64
N ASP A 104 24.52 3.64 -25.05
CA ASP A 104 24.34 3.73 -23.60
C ASP A 104 23.62 2.49 -23.06
N LEU A 105 22.62 1.97 -23.78
CA LEU A 105 21.96 0.71 -23.44
C LEU A 105 22.96 -0.45 -23.41
N LYS A 106 23.78 -0.59 -24.47
CA LYS A 106 24.81 -1.63 -24.55
C LYS A 106 25.83 -1.48 -23.41
N ALA A 107 26.32 -0.27 -23.17
CA ALA A 107 27.30 0.00 -22.13
C ALA A 107 26.75 -0.26 -20.72
N ALA A 108 25.49 0.09 -20.45
CA ALA A 108 24.86 -0.15 -19.16
C ALA A 108 24.65 -1.65 -18.89
N LEU A 109 24.14 -2.40 -19.88
CA LEU A 109 23.93 -3.84 -19.75
C LEU A 109 25.27 -4.60 -19.65
N ALA A 110 26.27 -4.25 -20.47
CA ALA A 110 27.59 -4.86 -20.41
C ALA A 110 28.27 -4.63 -19.04
N ALA A 111 28.14 -3.43 -18.47
CA ALA A 111 28.67 -3.11 -17.14
C ALA A 111 28.07 -3.96 -16.00
N GLU A 112 26.89 -4.56 -16.22
CA GLU A 112 26.26 -5.46 -15.25
C GLU A 112 26.53 -6.94 -15.52
N GLY A 113 27.26 -7.27 -16.59
CA GLY A 113 27.64 -8.63 -16.94
C GLY A 113 26.68 -9.35 -17.90
N PHE A 114 25.79 -8.64 -18.59
CA PHE A 114 25.02 -9.22 -19.68
C PHE A 114 25.93 -9.60 -20.85
N ALA A 115 25.70 -10.79 -21.42
CA ALA A 115 26.47 -11.28 -22.55
C ALA A 115 26.26 -10.38 -23.79
N PRO A 116 27.30 -10.18 -24.62
CA PRO A 116 27.15 -9.44 -25.87
C PRO A 116 26.13 -10.12 -26.80
N ALA A 117 25.14 -9.35 -27.25
CA ALA A 117 24.16 -9.78 -28.23
C ALA A 117 23.72 -8.58 -29.09
N PRO A 118 23.17 -8.82 -30.30
CA PRO A 118 22.37 -7.81 -30.99
C PRO A 118 21.29 -7.28 -30.04
N LEU A 119 21.18 -5.95 -29.94
CA LEU A 119 20.33 -5.30 -28.95
C LEU A 119 19.29 -4.42 -29.65
N SER A 120 18.04 -4.86 -29.62
CA SER A 120 16.87 -4.02 -29.86
C SER A 120 16.31 -3.47 -28.54
N PRO A 121 15.45 -2.43 -28.57
CA PRO A 121 14.70 -2.01 -27.39
C PRO A 121 13.87 -3.15 -26.76
N GLU A 122 13.29 -4.03 -27.57
CA GLU A 122 12.53 -5.20 -27.15
C GLU A 122 13.42 -6.23 -26.43
N ASP A 123 14.65 -6.45 -26.94
CA ASP A 123 15.67 -7.24 -26.25
C ASP A 123 16.00 -6.62 -24.90
N ALA A 124 16.26 -5.30 -24.87
CA ALA A 124 16.69 -4.54 -23.69
C ALA A 124 15.66 -4.57 -22.55
N VAL A 125 14.37 -4.82 -22.83
CA VAL A 125 13.33 -4.95 -21.79
C VAL A 125 12.95 -6.39 -21.48
N GLY A 126 13.61 -7.36 -22.14
CA GLY A 126 13.45 -8.79 -21.91
C GLY A 126 12.19 -9.40 -22.55
N LEU A 127 11.70 -8.84 -23.66
CA LEU A 127 10.57 -9.39 -24.42
C LEU A 127 10.98 -10.45 -25.43
N ALA A 128 12.14 -10.27 -26.06
CA ALA A 128 12.64 -11.16 -27.10
C ALA A 128 13.50 -12.32 -26.57
N GLY A 129 14.05 -12.19 -25.35
CA GLY A 129 14.77 -13.28 -24.67
C GLY A 129 16.19 -13.55 -25.18
N ASN A 130 16.76 -12.69 -26.04
CA ASN A 130 18.10 -12.89 -26.61
C ASN A 130 19.26 -12.52 -25.68
N LEU A 131 19.00 -11.69 -24.67
CA LEU A 131 20.01 -11.30 -23.68
C LEU A 131 20.07 -12.31 -22.53
N ALA A 132 21.28 -12.78 -22.24
CA ALA A 132 21.58 -13.69 -21.15
C ALA A 132 22.60 -13.10 -20.19
N ILE A 133 22.52 -13.51 -18.93
CA ILE A 133 23.45 -13.11 -17.86
C ILE A 133 23.66 -14.31 -16.93
N ARG A 134 24.87 -14.44 -16.38
CA ARG A 134 25.17 -15.46 -15.37
C ARG A 134 24.39 -15.15 -14.09
N PRO A 135 23.75 -16.13 -13.43
CA PRO A 135 23.09 -15.93 -12.14
C PRO A 135 23.94 -15.17 -11.11
N SER A 136 25.22 -15.52 -10.99
CA SER A 136 26.18 -14.85 -10.11
C SER A 136 26.34 -13.35 -10.43
N ALA A 137 26.52 -13.02 -11.72
CA ALA A 137 26.63 -11.65 -12.18
C ALA A 137 25.34 -10.84 -11.95
N LEU A 138 24.17 -11.48 -12.11
CA LEU A 138 22.88 -10.83 -11.87
C LEU A 138 22.66 -10.50 -10.39
N LEU A 139 23.00 -11.43 -9.48
CA LEU A 139 22.94 -11.19 -8.04
C LEU A 139 23.84 -10.01 -7.64
N GLU A 140 25.05 -9.97 -8.17
CA GLU A 140 26.00 -8.88 -7.94
C GLU A 140 25.51 -7.54 -8.53
N ALA A 141 24.88 -7.56 -9.71
CA ALA A 141 24.30 -6.37 -10.31
C ALA A 141 23.18 -5.78 -9.44
N TYR A 142 22.31 -6.61 -8.87
CA TYR A 142 21.27 -6.15 -7.95
C TYR A 142 21.83 -5.72 -6.59
N ARG A 143 22.88 -6.37 -6.07
CA ARG A 143 23.59 -5.90 -4.88
C ARG A 143 24.18 -4.51 -5.10
N ARG A 144 24.84 -4.27 -6.24
CA ARG A 144 25.35 -2.94 -6.59
C ARG A 144 24.22 -1.93 -6.75
N LEU A 145 23.12 -2.31 -7.39
CA LEU A 145 21.95 -1.45 -7.55
C LEU A 145 21.43 -0.92 -6.21
N THR A 146 21.43 -1.74 -5.15
CA THR A 146 20.95 -1.33 -3.82
C THR A 146 21.99 -0.57 -3.03
N LEU A 147 23.24 -1.02 -3.03
CA LEU A 147 24.30 -0.48 -2.16
C LEU A 147 25.09 0.68 -2.76
N THR A 148 25.22 0.77 -4.08
CA THR A 148 26.10 1.73 -4.76
C THR A 148 25.26 2.83 -5.43
N PRO A 149 25.45 4.11 -5.04
CA PRO A 149 24.85 5.24 -5.74
C PRO A 149 25.22 5.26 -7.23
N TRP A 150 24.30 5.73 -8.07
CA TRP A 150 24.64 5.98 -9.47
C TRP A 150 25.29 7.35 -9.60
N PRO A 151 26.48 7.47 -10.21
CA PRO A 151 27.10 8.77 -10.44
C PRO A 151 26.17 9.71 -11.22
N GLU A 152 25.53 9.18 -12.26
CA GLU A 152 24.46 9.84 -13.01
C GLU A 152 23.09 9.25 -12.64
N GLY A 153 22.14 10.10 -12.23
CA GLY A 153 20.75 9.71 -12.03
C GLY A 153 20.44 8.99 -10.73
N GLU A 154 21.10 9.36 -9.62
CA GLU A 154 20.79 8.83 -8.28
C GLU A 154 19.30 8.94 -7.91
N THR A 155 18.63 10.03 -8.29
CA THR A 155 17.18 10.18 -8.08
C THR A 155 16.38 9.07 -8.78
N LEU A 156 16.76 8.70 -10.01
CA LEU A 156 16.12 7.62 -10.75
C LEU A 156 16.44 6.26 -10.12
N ARG A 157 17.66 6.07 -9.61
CA ARG A 157 18.01 4.89 -8.81
C ARG A 157 17.08 4.74 -7.61
N GLN A 158 16.85 5.82 -6.86
CA GLN A 158 15.94 5.81 -5.72
C GLN A 158 14.49 5.48 -6.11
N GLU A 159 14.00 5.98 -7.25
CA GLU A 159 12.69 5.59 -7.79
C GLU A 159 12.63 4.11 -8.19
N VAL A 160 13.71 3.56 -8.78
CA VAL A 160 13.83 2.12 -9.06
C VAL A 160 13.77 1.32 -7.77
N LEU A 161 14.53 1.71 -6.75
CA LEU A 161 14.53 1.07 -5.44
C LEU A 161 13.15 1.13 -4.77
N GLN A 162 12.45 2.26 -4.86
CA GLN A 162 11.06 2.35 -4.41
C GLN A 162 10.18 1.35 -5.16
N GLY A 163 10.30 1.28 -6.48
CA GLY A 163 9.55 0.35 -7.31
C GLY A 163 9.84 -1.12 -7.01
N LEU A 164 11.10 -1.48 -6.70
CA LEU A 164 11.48 -2.84 -6.29
C LEU A 164 10.92 -3.19 -4.90
N ARG A 165 10.83 -2.22 -3.97
CA ARG A 165 10.12 -2.43 -2.70
C ARG A 165 8.63 -2.61 -2.93
N GLU A 166 8.02 -1.77 -3.76
CA GLU A 166 6.60 -1.90 -4.12
C GLU A 166 6.29 -3.22 -4.85
N ALA A 167 7.22 -3.71 -5.67
CA ALA A 167 7.14 -5.03 -6.31
C ALA A 167 7.03 -6.16 -5.28
N ALA A 168 7.88 -6.13 -4.25
CA ALA A 168 7.87 -7.09 -3.14
C ALA A 168 6.60 -6.98 -2.28
N LEU A 169 6.05 -5.77 -2.12
CA LEU A 169 4.89 -5.53 -1.26
C LEU A 169 3.55 -5.84 -1.93
N THR A 170 3.36 -5.34 -3.15
CA THR A 170 2.05 -5.33 -3.84
C THR A 170 2.12 -5.63 -5.33
N GLY A 171 3.32 -5.69 -5.91
CA GLY A 171 3.53 -5.88 -7.33
C GLY A 171 3.80 -7.33 -7.74
N THR A 172 4.61 -7.52 -8.78
CA THR A 172 4.81 -8.84 -9.38
C THR A 172 5.59 -9.81 -8.50
N ALA A 173 6.39 -9.31 -7.56
CA ALA A 173 7.19 -10.10 -6.61
C ALA A 173 6.47 -10.33 -5.26
N ALA A 174 5.19 -9.94 -5.15
CA ALA A 174 4.46 -9.98 -3.89
C ALA A 174 4.25 -11.39 -3.31
N GLY A 175 4.50 -12.43 -4.12
CA GLY A 175 4.52 -13.84 -3.71
C GLY A 175 5.70 -14.21 -2.80
N LEU A 176 6.81 -13.46 -2.83
CA LEU A 176 7.92 -13.66 -1.90
C LEU A 176 7.47 -13.55 -0.45
N GLY A 177 6.47 -12.69 -0.20
CA GLY A 177 5.87 -12.60 1.11
C GLY A 177 6.84 -12.15 2.20
N HIS A 178 7.83 -11.31 1.88
CA HIS A 178 8.75 -10.72 2.86
C HIS A 178 8.87 -9.21 2.68
N ARG A 179 8.89 -8.50 3.80
CA ARG A 179 9.21 -7.08 3.92
C ARG A 179 10.71 -6.93 4.11
N GLY A 180 11.25 -5.79 3.67
CA GLY A 180 12.68 -5.48 3.78
C GLY A 180 13.48 -5.79 2.51
N PHE A 181 12.94 -6.60 1.60
CA PHE A 181 13.58 -6.88 0.32
C PHE A 181 13.20 -5.86 -0.76
N TRP A 182 14.18 -5.53 -1.60
CA TRP A 182 13.98 -5.09 -2.96
C TRP A 182 13.84 -6.31 -3.85
N ALA A 183 12.73 -6.42 -4.59
CA ALA A 183 12.49 -7.60 -5.40
C ALA A 183 12.08 -7.29 -6.82
N LYS A 184 12.42 -8.20 -7.73
CA LYS A 184 11.99 -8.15 -9.13
C LYS A 184 11.66 -9.56 -9.61
N THR A 185 10.73 -9.63 -10.56
CA THR A 185 10.44 -10.87 -11.28
C THR A 185 10.69 -10.73 -12.78
N GLY A 186 10.94 -11.86 -13.42
CA GLY A 186 11.08 -12.05 -14.86
C GLY A 186 10.32 -13.29 -15.32
N THR A 187 9.82 -13.28 -16.55
CA THR A 187 9.27 -14.46 -17.20
C THR A 187 9.91 -14.55 -18.57
N VAL A 188 10.35 -15.74 -18.95
CA VAL A 188 10.94 -16.03 -20.27
C VAL A 188 10.27 -17.28 -20.86
N PRO A 189 10.29 -17.47 -22.18
CA PRO A 189 9.90 -18.74 -22.78
C PRO A 189 10.73 -19.89 -22.18
N ALA A 190 10.11 -21.06 -21.99
CA ALA A 190 10.84 -22.21 -21.49
C ALA A 190 11.80 -22.74 -22.58
N PRO A 191 13.01 -23.20 -22.21
CA PRO A 191 14.02 -23.65 -23.17
C PRO A 191 13.73 -25.03 -23.78
N ASP A 192 12.62 -25.68 -23.45
CA ASP A 192 12.18 -26.97 -24.05
C ASP A 192 11.51 -26.78 -25.42
N GLY A 193 11.31 -25.54 -25.87
CA GLY A 193 10.74 -25.26 -27.18
C GLY A 193 9.22 -25.42 -27.23
N ASP A 194 8.55 -25.69 -26.11
CA ASP A 194 7.09 -25.60 -26.02
C ASP A 194 6.68 -24.11 -25.96
N PRO A 195 5.99 -23.59 -26.99
CA PRO A 195 5.62 -22.18 -27.05
C PRO A 195 4.63 -21.74 -25.97
N LEU A 196 3.98 -22.68 -25.26
CA LEU A 196 3.08 -22.39 -24.16
C LEU A 196 3.74 -22.52 -22.78
N SER A 197 4.97 -23.06 -22.72
CA SER A 197 5.72 -23.23 -21.48
C SER A 197 6.59 -22.00 -21.20
N THR A 198 6.61 -21.57 -19.94
CA THR A 198 7.43 -20.43 -19.49
C THR A 198 8.33 -20.82 -18.33
N CYS A 199 9.40 -20.06 -18.16
CA CYS A 199 10.26 -20.13 -17.00
C CYS A 199 10.16 -18.82 -16.21
N GLY A 200 9.94 -18.96 -14.90
CA GLY A 200 9.73 -17.86 -13.99
C GLY A 200 11.01 -17.57 -13.22
N LEU A 201 11.34 -16.30 -13.07
CA LEU A 201 12.45 -15.85 -12.23
C LEU A 201 11.96 -14.87 -11.17
N ALA A 202 12.50 -15.00 -9.96
CA ALA A 202 12.32 -14.05 -8.87
C ALA A 202 13.64 -13.77 -8.19
N LEU A 203 13.95 -12.48 -8.02
CA LEU A 203 15.15 -12.01 -7.35
C LEU A 203 14.76 -11.15 -6.16
N ALA A 204 15.47 -11.33 -5.04
CA ALA A 204 15.35 -10.51 -3.83
C ALA A 204 16.73 -10.08 -3.33
N VAL A 205 16.84 -8.84 -2.85
CA VAL A 205 18.03 -8.27 -2.20
C VAL A 205 17.63 -7.52 -0.95
N ASP A 206 18.40 -7.66 0.14
CA ASP A 206 18.25 -6.86 1.36
C ASP A 206 19.27 -5.71 1.47
N ASP A 207 19.16 -4.91 2.53
CA ASP A 207 20.00 -3.74 2.83
C ASP A 207 21.43 -4.06 3.24
N THR A 208 21.72 -5.32 3.53
CA THR A 208 23.10 -5.81 3.75
C THR A 208 23.79 -6.20 2.45
N GLY A 209 23.04 -6.25 1.34
CA GLY A 209 23.52 -6.72 0.05
C GLY A 209 23.48 -8.24 -0.13
N TRP A 210 22.83 -8.96 0.78
CA TRP A 210 22.52 -10.36 0.55
C TRP A 210 21.47 -10.45 -0.56
N ALA A 211 21.65 -11.40 -1.47
CA ALA A 211 20.80 -11.56 -2.64
C ALA A 211 20.42 -13.02 -2.88
N VAL A 212 19.27 -13.24 -3.48
CA VAL A 212 18.85 -14.56 -3.95
C VAL A 212 18.10 -14.47 -5.28
N LEU A 213 18.29 -15.49 -6.11
CA LEU A 213 17.59 -15.70 -7.37
C LEU A 213 16.96 -17.09 -7.33
N GLY A 214 15.66 -17.17 -7.59
CA GLY A 214 14.92 -18.41 -7.82
C GLY A 214 14.49 -18.50 -9.27
N ARG A 215 14.66 -19.67 -9.89
CA ARG A 215 14.19 -20.00 -11.23
C ARG A 215 13.26 -21.20 -11.17
N LEU A 216 11.99 -20.99 -11.52
CA LEU A 216 10.94 -22.01 -11.53
C LEU A 216 10.67 -22.50 -12.95
N ARG A 217 10.64 -23.81 -13.15
CA ARG A 217 10.31 -24.44 -14.44
C ARG A 217 9.32 -25.60 -14.29
N PRO A 218 8.17 -25.60 -15.00
CA PRO A 218 7.58 -24.43 -15.68
C PRO A 218 7.06 -23.40 -14.66
N GLY A 219 6.86 -22.16 -15.08
CA GLY A 219 6.19 -21.13 -14.28
C GLY A 219 6.43 -19.70 -14.76
N THR A 220 5.72 -18.78 -14.14
CA THR A 220 5.88 -17.33 -14.32
C THR A 220 6.76 -16.74 -13.22
N GLY A 221 7.29 -15.53 -13.42
CA GLY A 221 8.06 -14.85 -12.38
C GLY A 221 7.28 -14.63 -11.07
N ARG A 222 5.95 -14.51 -11.14
CA ARG A 222 5.10 -14.42 -9.94
C ARG A 222 5.05 -15.76 -9.19
N GLU A 223 4.95 -16.87 -9.90
CA GLU A 223 4.97 -18.21 -9.29
C GLU A 223 6.35 -18.54 -8.74
N ALA A 224 7.43 -18.17 -9.43
CA ALA A 224 8.80 -18.28 -8.91
C ALA A 224 8.98 -17.51 -7.60
N ALA A 225 8.40 -16.30 -7.49
CA ALA A 225 8.41 -15.53 -6.25
C ALA A 225 7.70 -16.27 -5.10
N THR A 226 6.55 -16.88 -5.37
CA THR A 226 5.83 -17.70 -4.39
C THR A 226 6.62 -18.96 -4.01
N ALA A 227 7.23 -19.62 -4.98
CA ALA A 227 8.01 -20.84 -4.76
C ALA A 227 9.29 -20.59 -3.96
N LEU A 228 9.90 -19.41 -4.11
CA LEU A 228 11.12 -19.01 -3.39
C LEU A 228 10.86 -18.60 -1.92
N ALA A 229 9.63 -18.24 -1.57
CA ALA A 229 9.29 -17.73 -0.24
C ALA A 229 9.66 -18.67 0.93
N PRO A 230 9.40 -19.99 0.88
CA PRO A 230 9.78 -20.90 1.96
C PRO A 230 11.30 -20.97 2.22
N ASP A 231 12.11 -20.84 1.16
CA ASP A 231 13.57 -20.85 1.31
C ASP A 231 14.08 -19.52 1.89
N LEU A 232 13.43 -18.40 1.56
CA LEU A 232 13.69 -17.11 2.20
C LEU A 232 13.45 -17.17 3.71
N ASP A 233 12.36 -17.82 4.16
CA ASP A 233 12.09 -18.02 5.59
C ASP A 233 13.23 -18.79 6.28
N ARG A 234 13.78 -19.79 5.60
CA ARG A 234 14.89 -20.61 6.11
C ARG A 234 16.18 -19.81 6.22
N TRP A 235 16.50 -18.99 5.22
CA TRP A 235 17.79 -18.31 5.12
C TRP A 235 17.83 -16.92 5.77
N ARG A 236 16.69 -16.25 5.89
CA ARG A 236 16.53 -14.91 6.45
C ARG A 236 15.30 -14.84 7.37
N PRO A 237 15.26 -15.61 8.47
CA PRO A 237 14.10 -15.72 9.36
C PRO A 237 13.74 -14.40 10.06
N TRP A 238 14.68 -13.46 10.14
CA TRP A 238 14.48 -12.12 10.70
C TRP A 238 13.81 -11.14 9.73
N ALA A 239 13.76 -11.45 8.42
CA ALA A 239 13.11 -10.59 7.44
C ALA A 239 11.58 -10.72 7.57
N PRO A 240 10.86 -9.65 7.99
CA PRO A 240 9.48 -9.77 8.42
C PRO A 240 8.58 -10.32 7.31
N ARG A 241 7.93 -11.47 7.53
CA ARG A 241 6.98 -12.05 6.57
C ARG A 241 5.80 -11.11 6.34
N ARG A 242 5.34 -11.02 5.10
CA ARG A 242 3.92 -10.90 4.79
C ARG A 242 3.33 -12.28 5.11
N GLY A 243 2.76 -12.42 6.29
CA GLY A 243 2.07 -13.65 6.66
C GLY A 243 1.07 -14.07 5.57
N PRO A 244 0.85 -15.39 5.37
CA PRO A 244 -0.23 -15.84 4.51
C PRO A 244 -1.51 -15.15 4.97
N ARG A 245 -2.35 -14.74 4.02
CA ARG A 245 -3.69 -14.22 4.32
C ARG A 245 -4.54 -15.35 4.92
N ARG A 246 -4.30 -15.69 6.18
CA ARG A 246 -5.33 -16.22 7.06
C ARG A 246 -6.01 -15.01 7.66
N ALA A 247 -7.30 -14.87 7.39
CA ALA A 247 -8.14 -14.01 8.19
C ALA A 247 -7.99 -14.47 9.64
N GLY A 248 -7.23 -13.71 10.45
CA GLY A 248 -7.36 -13.77 11.90
C GLY A 248 -6.16 -14.05 12.79
N ALA A 249 -4.95 -14.33 12.31
CA ALA A 249 -3.82 -14.46 13.25
C ALA A 249 -3.10 -13.10 13.41
N VAL A 250 -3.07 -12.57 14.64
CA VAL A 250 -2.30 -11.36 14.98
C VAL A 250 -0.80 -11.69 15.06
N PRO A 251 0.08 -10.90 14.40
CA PRO A 251 1.51 -10.98 14.61
C PRO A 251 1.86 -10.74 16.08
N SER A 252 2.62 -11.66 16.67
CA SER A 252 3.30 -11.44 17.95
C SER A 252 4.40 -10.39 17.75
N GLY A 253 4.06 -9.14 17.98
CA GLY A 253 5.00 -8.01 17.99
C GLY A 253 4.39 -6.78 17.34
N LEU A 254 3.48 -6.10 18.05
CA LEU A 254 3.17 -4.72 17.68
C LEU A 254 4.46 -3.91 17.82
N ALA A 255 4.73 -2.99 16.88
CA ALA A 255 5.84 -2.06 17.05
C ALA A 255 5.73 -1.36 18.42
N ALA A 256 6.86 -1.19 19.10
CA ALA A 256 6.91 -0.56 20.43
C ALA A 256 6.34 0.88 20.43
N ALA A 257 6.23 1.50 19.25
CA ALA A 257 5.60 2.79 19.04
C ALA A 257 4.77 2.81 17.76
N VAL A 258 3.79 3.72 17.73
CA VAL A 258 2.93 4.03 16.59
C VAL A 258 3.25 5.45 16.12
N ARG A 259 3.55 5.59 14.83
CA ARG A 259 3.78 6.89 14.18
C ARG A 259 2.49 7.36 13.50
N VAL A 260 1.98 8.51 13.91
CA VAL A 260 0.72 9.08 13.45
C VAL A 260 1.01 10.41 12.75
N ARG A 261 0.62 10.53 11.47
CA ARG A 261 0.53 11.85 10.82
C ARG A 261 -0.61 12.63 11.43
N LEU A 262 -0.30 13.79 11.99
CA LEU A 262 -1.29 14.69 12.57
C LEU A 262 -1.67 15.76 11.56
N PHE A 263 -2.93 16.18 11.63
CA PHE A 263 -3.51 17.21 10.78
C PHE A 263 -3.46 16.87 9.29
N GLU A 264 -3.59 15.60 8.90
CA GLU A 264 -3.46 15.15 7.50
C GLU A 264 -4.43 15.87 6.55
N LEU A 265 -5.62 16.23 7.03
CA LEU A 265 -6.63 16.96 6.26
C LEU A 265 -6.32 18.46 6.11
N LEU A 266 -5.44 18.99 6.96
CA LEU A 266 -4.99 20.37 6.89
C LEU A 266 -3.67 20.38 6.14
N GLY A 267 -3.61 21.08 4.99
CA GLY A 267 -2.36 21.28 4.26
C GLY A 267 -1.25 21.88 5.14
N PRO A 268 -0.02 21.98 4.62
CA PRO A 268 1.13 22.42 5.42
C PRO A 268 0.86 23.77 6.11
N ARG A 269 0.93 23.77 7.44
CA ARG A 269 0.79 24.96 8.30
C ARG A 269 2.05 25.15 9.14
N ARG A 270 2.22 26.36 9.69
CA ARG A 270 3.18 26.58 10.77
C ARG A 270 2.57 26.01 12.06
N PHE A 271 3.29 25.11 12.71
CA PHE A 271 2.86 24.47 13.95
C PHE A 271 3.69 25.00 15.12
N GLN A 272 3.03 25.18 16.26
CA GLN A 272 3.68 25.37 17.54
C GLN A 272 3.49 24.12 18.38
N VAL A 273 4.50 23.78 19.18
CA VAL A 273 4.43 22.73 20.19
C VAL A 273 4.59 23.37 21.56
N ARG A 274 3.76 22.95 22.51
CA ARG A 274 3.82 23.35 23.92
C ARG A 274 4.00 22.12 24.80
N ASN A 275 4.92 22.19 25.75
CA ASN A 275 5.04 21.18 26.78
C ASN A 275 3.96 21.40 27.85
N LEU A 276 3.04 20.46 28.01
CA LEU A 276 2.01 20.47 29.05
C LEU A 276 2.40 19.63 30.27
N GLY A 277 3.49 18.87 30.20
CA GLY A 277 4.00 18.06 31.28
C GLY A 277 4.71 18.88 32.37
N PRO A 278 4.89 18.30 33.56
CA PRO A 278 5.58 18.96 34.68
C PRO A 278 7.11 19.00 34.50
N ASP A 279 7.67 18.17 33.62
CA ASP A 279 9.12 18.04 33.40
C ASP A 279 9.55 18.64 32.05
N PRO A 280 10.76 19.21 31.94
CA PRO A 280 11.34 19.59 30.65
C PRO A 280 11.42 18.40 29.69
N VAL A 281 11.13 18.62 28.40
CA VAL A 281 11.24 17.60 27.36
C VAL A 281 12.37 17.92 26.37
N PRO A 282 13.04 16.94 25.76
CA PRO A 282 14.04 17.20 24.72
C PRO A 282 13.49 18.01 23.53
N LEU A 283 14.31 18.91 22.99
CA LEU A 283 14.06 19.73 21.78
C LEU A 283 15.39 19.91 21.03
N GLY A 284 15.68 19.03 20.07
CA GLY A 284 16.98 19.03 19.38
C GLY A 284 18.14 18.89 20.38
N PRO A 285 19.15 19.80 20.38
CA PRO A 285 20.22 19.80 21.37
C PRO A 285 19.82 20.43 22.72
N GLY A 286 18.62 21.00 22.84
CA GLY A 286 18.13 21.69 24.03
C GLY A 286 16.91 21.01 24.66
N HIS A 287 16.20 21.76 25.51
CA HIS A 287 15.01 21.30 26.21
C HIS A 287 13.89 22.34 26.10
N LEU A 288 12.65 21.86 26.05
CA LEU A 288 11.43 22.65 26.15
C LEU A 288 10.86 22.52 27.58
N GLY A 289 11.01 23.56 28.40
CA GLY A 289 10.57 23.56 29.79
C GLY A 289 9.05 23.43 29.97
N PRO A 290 8.57 23.13 31.19
CA PRO A 290 7.15 23.00 31.51
C PRO A 290 6.36 24.26 31.12
N GLY A 291 5.23 24.10 30.43
CA GLY A 291 4.38 25.19 29.96
C GLY A 291 4.94 26.02 28.80
N ALA A 292 6.23 25.85 28.45
CA ALA A 292 6.89 26.59 27.37
C ALA A 292 6.43 26.12 26.00
N SER A 293 6.51 27.02 25.01
CA SER A 293 6.14 26.76 23.62
C SER A 293 7.28 27.08 22.66
N ALA A 294 7.38 26.33 21.57
CA ALA A 294 8.36 26.54 20.51
C ALA A 294 7.73 26.26 19.14
N PRO A 295 8.24 26.86 18.05
CA PRO A 295 7.87 26.44 16.70
C PRO A 295 8.36 25.01 16.44
N LEU A 296 7.53 24.19 15.79
CA LEU A 296 7.94 22.85 15.38
C LEU A 296 8.76 22.94 14.09
N ALA A 297 10.08 22.79 14.20
CA ALA A 297 11.00 22.89 13.08
C ALA A 297 11.17 21.56 12.30
N PRO A 298 11.40 21.60 10.98
CA PRO A 298 11.70 20.41 10.18
C PRO A 298 12.87 19.60 10.76
N GLY A 299 12.70 18.30 10.94
CA GLY A 299 13.76 17.39 11.36
C GLY A 299 14.18 17.48 12.84
N ILE A 300 13.61 18.41 13.63
CA ILE A 300 13.90 18.53 15.06
C ILE A 300 12.76 17.89 15.86
N PRO A 301 12.98 16.74 16.51
CA PRO A 301 11.97 16.12 17.37
C PRO A 301 11.82 16.87 18.69
N VAL A 302 10.62 16.77 19.27
CA VAL A 302 10.25 17.34 20.56
C VAL A 302 9.56 16.27 21.39
N GLY A 303 10.03 16.04 22.62
CA GLY A 303 9.56 14.94 23.47
C GLY A 303 10.61 13.85 23.70
N PRO A 304 10.23 12.73 24.32
CA PRO A 304 8.85 12.35 24.69
C PRO A 304 8.27 13.17 25.85
N GLY A 305 6.95 13.39 25.86
CA GLY A 305 6.21 14.02 26.96
C GLY A 305 4.74 14.27 26.66
N LEU A 306 4.04 15.01 27.54
CA LEU A 306 2.68 15.48 27.27
C LEU A 306 2.77 16.79 26.46
N LEU A 307 2.43 16.73 25.18
CA LEU A 307 2.63 17.84 24.23
C LEU A 307 1.30 18.31 23.66
N GLU A 308 1.15 19.63 23.50
CA GLU A 308 0.09 20.23 22.70
C GLU A 308 0.67 20.79 21.40
N LEU A 309 0.25 20.24 20.27
CA LEU A 309 0.46 20.83 18.97
C LEU A 309 -0.67 21.79 18.64
N SER A 310 -0.34 22.96 18.12
CA SER A 310 -1.32 23.95 17.69
C SER A 310 -0.99 24.52 16.31
N ALA A 311 -2.06 24.80 15.56
CA ALA A 311 -2.06 25.61 14.36
C ALA A 311 -3.30 26.52 14.42
N PRO A 312 -3.42 27.56 13.56
CA PRO A 312 -4.57 28.45 13.62
C PRO A 312 -5.91 27.69 13.59
N GLY A 313 -6.69 27.83 14.67
CA GLY A 313 -8.01 27.21 14.83
C GLY A 313 -8.03 25.73 15.27
N ILE A 314 -6.89 25.08 15.48
CA ILE A 314 -6.85 23.66 15.86
C ILE A 314 -5.73 23.35 16.87
N ARG A 315 -6.03 22.45 17.81
CA ARG A 315 -5.07 21.96 18.80
C ARG A 315 -5.18 20.44 18.92
N ARG A 316 -4.06 19.78 19.20
CA ARG A 316 -3.99 18.35 19.45
C ARG A 316 -3.07 18.09 20.63
N ARG A 317 -3.53 17.31 21.60
CA ARG A 317 -2.70 16.86 22.73
C ARG A 317 -2.30 15.42 22.54
N ILE A 318 -1.04 15.10 22.80
CA ILE A 318 -0.48 13.75 22.68
C ILE A 318 0.43 13.44 23.86
N GLN A 319 0.54 12.16 24.21
CA GLN A 319 1.60 11.64 25.05
C GLN A 319 2.62 10.94 24.15
N GLY A 320 3.81 11.52 23.98
CA GLY A 320 4.83 10.99 23.07
C GLY A 320 5.80 12.03 22.56
N GLU A 321 6.44 11.73 21.44
CA GLU A 321 7.33 12.64 20.70
C GLU A 321 6.62 13.17 19.46
N VAL A 322 6.98 14.36 18.98
CA VAL A 322 6.55 14.86 17.68
C VAL A 322 7.70 15.47 16.88
N ALA A 323 7.70 15.25 15.57
CA ALA A 323 8.64 15.86 14.65
C ALA A 323 7.96 16.28 13.36
N LEU A 324 8.42 17.37 12.73
CA LEU A 324 7.94 17.76 11.40
C LEU A 324 8.74 17.01 10.33
N ARG A 325 8.08 16.11 9.59
CA ARG A 325 8.69 15.28 8.54
C ARG A 325 8.03 15.57 7.19
N SER A 326 8.82 16.01 6.21
CA SER A 326 8.31 16.42 4.89
C SER A 326 7.15 17.42 4.95
N GLY A 327 7.20 18.35 5.92
CA GLY A 327 6.17 19.37 6.12
C GLY A 327 4.91 18.90 6.88
N VAL A 328 4.86 17.65 7.34
CA VAL A 328 3.73 17.08 8.09
C VAL A 328 4.16 16.72 9.51
N PRO A 329 3.43 17.12 10.57
CA PRO A 329 3.74 16.68 11.92
C PRO A 329 3.49 15.18 12.05
N VAL A 330 4.50 14.44 12.54
CA VAL A 330 4.42 13.01 12.83
C VAL A 330 4.67 12.81 14.31
N ALA A 331 3.64 12.34 15.01
CA ALA A 331 3.72 11.97 16.41
C ALA A 331 4.14 10.51 16.56
N THR A 332 5.07 10.22 17.46
CA THR A 332 5.47 8.87 17.86
C THR A 332 4.97 8.63 19.28
N LEU A 333 4.07 7.65 19.45
CA LEU A 333 3.41 7.38 20.73
C LEU A 333 3.33 5.88 21.04
N ALA A 334 3.07 5.53 22.29
CA ALA A 334 2.85 4.13 22.67
C ALA A 334 1.56 3.61 22.02
N PRO A 335 1.48 2.31 21.68
CA PRO A 335 0.27 1.71 21.11
C PRO A 335 -0.99 1.95 21.94
N ARG A 336 -0.87 1.91 23.27
CA ARG A 336 -1.99 2.19 24.18
C ARG A 336 -2.55 3.59 24.01
N ASP A 337 -1.69 4.60 23.90
CA ASP A 337 -2.11 5.99 23.71
C ASP A 337 -2.82 6.18 22.36
N TYR A 338 -2.38 5.45 21.33
CA TYR A 338 -3.01 5.49 20.02
C TYR A 338 -4.41 4.89 20.09
N VAL A 339 -4.49 3.66 20.63
CA VAL A 339 -5.76 2.93 20.73
C VAL A 339 -6.75 3.70 21.59
N ALA A 340 -6.33 4.25 22.73
CA ALA A 340 -7.17 5.11 23.57
C ALA A 340 -7.72 6.31 22.79
N GLY A 341 -6.84 7.02 22.08
CA GLY A 341 -7.22 8.19 21.28
C GLY A 341 -8.14 7.86 20.09
N VAL A 342 -8.10 6.64 19.54
CA VAL A 342 -9.05 6.18 18.52
C VAL A 342 -10.39 5.80 19.15
N VAL A 343 -10.36 5.01 20.22
CA VAL A 343 -11.58 4.55 20.91
C VAL A 343 -12.40 5.75 21.41
N ASP A 344 -11.76 6.77 21.98
CA ASP A 344 -12.46 7.98 22.44
C ASP A 344 -12.99 8.84 21.29
N ALA A 345 -12.34 8.81 20.13
CA ALA A 345 -12.78 9.56 18.96
C ALA A 345 -13.99 8.93 18.27
N GLU A 346 -13.90 7.63 18.03
CA GLU A 346 -14.86 6.83 17.25
C GLU A 346 -16.03 6.36 18.11
N LEU A 347 -15.82 6.16 19.41
CA LEU A 347 -16.79 5.54 20.32
C LEU A 347 -16.86 6.25 21.69
N PRO A 348 -17.22 7.54 21.72
CA PRO A 348 -17.25 8.35 22.96
C PRO A 348 -18.28 7.84 23.98
N GLY A 349 -19.37 7.21 23.52
CA GLY A 349 -20.49 6.75 24.35
C GLY A 349 -20.69 5.24 24.38
N GLY A 350 -19.82 4.45 23.75
CA GLY A 350 -20.03 3.00 23.62
C GLY A 350 -19.79 2.22 24.92
N SER A 351 -20.39 1.04 24.98
CA SER A 351 -20.24 0.11 26.11
C SER A 351 -18.77 -0.31 26.33
N PRO A 352 -18.38 -0.70 27.55
CA PRO A 352 -17.03 -1.22 27.81
C PRO A 352 -16.64 -2.38 26.89
N ALA A 353 -17.58 -3.29 26.59
CA ALA A 353 -17.36 -4.40 25.68
C ALA A 353 -17.04 -3.95 24.26
N LEU A 354 -17.82 -3.01 23.71
CA LEU A 354 -17.60 -2.50 22.36
C LEU A 354 -16.30 -1.67 22.26
N ARG A 355 -15.93 -0.96 23.33
CA ARG A 355 -14.62 -0.29 23.43
C ARG A 355 -13.45 -1.28 23.35
N VAL A 356 -13.58 -2.45 24.00
CA VAL A 356 -12.59 -3.54 23.90
C VAL A 356 -12.55 -4.12 22.49
N GLU A 357 -13.69 -4.38 21.86
CA GLU A 357 -13.76 -4.88 20.48
C GLU A 357 -13.11 -3.91 19.49
N LEU A 358 -13.41 -2.61 19.60
CA LEU A 358 -12.79 -1.58 18.77
C LEU A 358 -11.28 -1.51 19.04
N GLY A 359 -10.85 -1.48 20.29
CA GLY A 359 -9.43 -1.45 20.62
C GLY A 359 -8.66 -2.64 20.03
N ALA A 360 -9.25 -3.84 20.09
CA ALA A 360 -8.69 -5.03 19.47
C ALA A 360 -8.63 -4.89 17.94
N ALA A 361 -9.69 -4.39 17.31
CA ALA A 361 -9.70 -4.12 15.87
C ALA A 361 -8.63 -3.11 15.44
N VAL A 362 -8.38 -2.07 16.24
CA VAL A 362 -7.31 -1.08 16.01
C VAL A 362 -5.93 -1.74 16.08
N LEU A 363 -5.68 -2.62 17.05
CA LEU A 363 -4.41 -3.36 17.12
C LEU A 363 -4.21 -4.27 15.90
N ARG A 364 -5.27 -4.97 15.46
CA ARG A 364 -5.23 -5.77 14.22
C ARG A 364 -4.99 -4.89 12.99
N PHE A 365 -5.60 -3.71 12.94
CA PHE A 365 -5.38 -2.75 11.87
C PHE A 365 -3.93 -2.27 11.81
N LEU A 366 -3.34 -1.91 12.95
CA LEU A 366 -1.92 -1.53 13.05
C LEU A 366 -0.98 -2.66 12.64
N ALA A 367 -1.32 -3.91 12.99
CA ALA A 367 -0.52 -5.07 12.64
C ALA A 367 -0.42 -5.32 11.12
N ARG A 368 -1.29 -4.70 10.31
CA ARG A 368 -1.17 -4.71 8.83
C ARG A 368 0.01 -3.87 8.35
N GLY A 369 0.58 -3.06 9.23
CA GLY A 369 1.74 -2.23 8.99
C GLY A 369 1.42 -0.86 8.38
N PRO A 370 2.47 -0.14 7.95
CA PRO A 370 2.35 1.28 7.66
C PRO A 370 1.41 1.60 6.49
N ARG A 371 0.63 2.68 6.64
CA ARG A 371 -0.28 3.23 5.63
C ARG A 371 0.29 4.41 4.86
N HIS A 372 1.31 5.06 5.42
CA HIS A 372 1.92 6.24 4.83
C HIS A 372 3.45 6.10 4.74
N PRO A 373 4.10 6.76 3.78
CA PRO A 373 5.55 6.91 3.81
C PRO A 373 5.98 7.62 5.11
N GLY A 374 6.82 6.95 5.90
CA GLY A 374 7.36 7.50 7.15
C GLY A 374 6.40 7.54 8.35
N ALA A 375 5.19 6.98 8.24
CA ALA A 375 4.24 6.91 9.36
C ALA A 375 3.31 5.69 9.24
N ASP A 376 2.88 5.18 10.38
CA ASP A 376 2.08 3.97 10.42
C ASP A 376 0.62 4.25 10.03
N VAL A 377 0.09 5.40 10.46
CA VAL A 377 -1.31 5.84 10.27
C VAL A 377 -1.41 7.37 10.21
N CYS A 378 -2.60 7.90 9.92
CA CYS A 378 -2.92 9.33 10.04
C CYS A 378 -4.12 9.55 10.98
N ASP A 379 -4.33 10.80 11.42
CA ASP A 379 -5.39 11.18 12.36
C ASP A 379 -6.76 11.49 11.71
N SER A 380 -6.92 11.15 10.43
CA SER A 380 -8.15 11.34 9.67
C SER A 380 -8.97 10.05 9.56
N THR A 381 -10.24 10.20 9.17
CA THR A 381 -11.18 9.09 8.92
C THR A 381 -10.75 8.13 7.80
N HIS A 382 -9.68 8.44 7.05
CA HIS A 382 -9.07 7.50 6.10
C HIS A 382 -8.37 6.32 6.80
N CYS A 383 -7.72 6.55 7.95
CA CYS A 383 -7.06 5.49 8.72
C CYS A 383 -7.86 5.15 9.97
N ALA A 384 -7.99 6.13 10.86
CA ALA A 384 -8.75 6.05 12.09
C ALA A 384 -8.96 7.49 12.54
N TYR A 385 -10.15 7.83 13.00
CA TYR A 385 -10.30 9.11 13.66
C TYR A 385 -9.53 9.06 14.99
N PHE A 386 -8.53 9.93 15.15
CA PHE A 386 -7.66 9.94 16.33
C PHE A 386 -7.65 11.31 17.00
N VAL A 387 -7.92 11.34 18.31
CA VAL A 387 -7.95 12.59 19.09
C VAL A 387 -6.81 12.74 20.10
N GLY A 388 -6.00 11.70 20.29
CA GLY A 388 -4.95 11.67 21.30
C GLY A 388 -5.51 11.89 22.71
N ARG A 389 -4.89 12.81 23.45
CA ARG A 389 -5.33 13.27 24.79
C ARG A 389 -6.12 14.59 24.73
N GLY A 390 -6.49 15.04 23.53
CA GLY A 390 -7.20 16.30 23.30
C GLY A 390 -8.70 16.10 23.04
N PRO A 391 -9.48 17.19 23.01
CA PRO A 391 -10.91 17.10 22.72
C PRO A 391 -11.16 16.53 21.32
N ARG A 392 -12.35 15.95 21.15
CA ARG A 392 -12.84 15.59 19.81
C ARG A 392 -13.01 16.86 18.99
N LEU A 393 -12.81 16.74 17.69
CA LEU A 393 -13.05 17.82 16.75
C LEU A 393 -14.33 17.53 15.96
N ASP A 394 -15.06 18.59 15.67
CA ASP A 394 -16.13 18.60 14.70
C ASP A 394 -15.61 19.25 13.41
N TRP A 395 -15.82 18.56 12.29
CA TRP A 395 -15.40 18.97 10.95
C TRP A 395 -16.63 19.36 10.13
N THR A 396 -17.43 20.30 10.65
CA THR A 396 -18.60 20.85 9.92
C THR A 396 -18.20 21.52 8.61
N ASP A 397 -16.97 22.00 8.52
CA ASP A 397 -16.37 22.57 7.31
C ASP A 397 -15.01 21.90 7.02
N PRO A 398 -14.71 21.53 5.76
CA PRO A 398 -13.43 20.92 5.40
C PRO A 398 -12.18 21.74 5.76
N ALA A 399 -12.32 23.06 5.92
CA ALA A 399 -11.27 24.01 6.25
C ALA A 399 -11.32 24.51 7.71
N ARG A 400 -12.37 24.19 8.48
CA ARG A 400 -12.53 24.62 9.88
C ARG A 400 -12.95 23.46 10.78
N ALA A 401 -12.12 23.18 11.78
CA ALA A 401 -12.45 22.27 12.87
C ALA A 401 -12.89 23.07 14.11
N ALA A 402 -13.92 22.61 14.82
CA ALA A 402 -14.30 23.13 16.14
C ALA A 402 -14.03 22.07 17.20
N ALA A 403 -13.53 22.44 18.37
CA ALA A 403 -13.39 21.51 19.49
C ALA A 403 -14.77 21.21 20.09
N LEU A 404 -15.09 19.93 20.25
CA LEU A 404 -16.26 19.48 20.99
C LEU A 404 -15.93 19.43 22.49
N PRO A 405 -16.91 19.75 23.36
CA PRO A 405 -16.72 19.63 24.80
C PRO A 405 -16.52 18.16 25.22
N GLY A 406 -15.77 17.96 26.29
CA GLY A 406 -15.48 16.65 26.87
C GLY A 406 -14.00 16.26 26.76
N GLU A 407 -13.51 15.57 27.79
CA GLU A 407 -12.16 15.04 27.83
C GLU A 407 -12.14 13.56 27.41
N PRO A 408 -11.05 13.10 26.75
CA PRO A 408 -10.86 11.68 26.47
C PRO A 408 -10.85 10.88 27.77
N ARG A 409 -11.57 9.75 27.79
CA ARG A 409 -11.65 8.86 28.95
C ARG A 409 -10.35 8.05 29.14
N GLY A 410 -9.62 7.80 28.06
CA GLY A 410 -8.47 6.93 28.06
C GLY A 410 -8.82 5.44 28.21
N LEU A 411 -7.82 4.66 28.59
CA LEU A 411 -7.92 3.22 28.87
C LEU A 411 -7.22 2.92 30.19
N ASP A 412 -7.93 2.33 31.14
CA ASP A 412 -7.32 1.75 32.34
C ASP A 412 -6.56 0.44 31.99
N GLU A 413 -5.85 -0.13 32.98
CA GLU A 413 -5.08 -1.36 32.78
C GLU A 413 -5.94 -2.57 32.43
N ALA A 414 -7.15 -2.66 33.00
CA ALA A 414 -8.05 -3.79 32.78
C ALA A 414 -8.57 -3.79 31.34
N ALA A 415 -9.05 -2.64 30.86
CA ALA A 415 -9.50 -2.45 29.49
C ALA A 415 -8.35 -2.66 28.49
N TRP A 416 -7.16 -2.15 28.79
CA TRP A 416 -5.99 -2.35 27.93
C TRP A 416 -5.59 -3.83 27.84
N SER A 417 -5.54 -4.54 28.97
CA SER A 417 -5.24 -5.97 29.00
C SER A 417 -6.29 -6.78 28.23
N ALA A 418 -7.57 -6.46 28.39
CA ALA A 418 -8.67 -7.09 27.65
C ALA A 418 -8.56 -6.85 26.14
N ILE A 419 -8.19 -5.64 25.71
CA ILE A 419 -7.94 -5.30 24.31
C ILE A 419 -6.79 -6.14 23.75
N GLN A 420 -5.67 -6.24 24.48
CA GLN A 420 -4.51 -7.01 24.04
C GLN A 420 -4.85 -8.50 23.90
N GLU A 421 -5.58 -9.07 24.85
CA GLU A 421 -6.02 -10.46 24.81
C GLU A 421 -6.98 -10.70 23.64
N ALA A 422 -8.03 -9.88 23.52
CA ALA A 422 -8.99 -9.98 22.43
C ALA A 422 -8.33 -9.83 21.05
N ALA A 423 -7.31 -8.97 20.93
CA ALA A 423 -6.56 -8.79 19.69
C ALA A 423 -5.89 -10.09 19.23
N ARG A 424 -5.38 -10.94 20.13
CA ARG A 424 -4.65 -12.18 19.77
C ARG A 424 -5.46 -13.13 18.88
N PHE A 425 -6.79 -13.11 19.01
CA PHE A 425 -7.69 -13.97 18.26
C PHE A 425 -8.09 -13.37 16.90
N PRO A 426 -8.54 -14.21 15.95
CA PRO A 426 -9.22 -13.77 14.75
C PRO A 426 -10.36 -12.79 14.98
N GLY A 427 -10.43 -11.74 14.17
CA GLY A 427 -11.54 -10.82 14.18
C GLY A 427 -11.36 -9.64 13.22
N PRO A 428 -12.27 -8.66 13.26
CA PRO A 428 -12.22 -7.51 12.38
C PRO A 428 -10.94 -6.70 12.59
N ASP A 429 -10.42 -6.15 11.49
CA ASP A 429 -9.26 -5.27 11.40
C ASP A 429 -9.62 -3.94 10.72
N GLN A 430 -10.91 -3.66 10.61
CA GLN A 430 -11.55 -2.46 10.09
C GLN A 430 -12.83 -2.23 10.90
N TRP A 431 -13.34 -1.01 10.93
CA TRP A 431 -14.58 -0.67 11.61
C TRP A 431 -15.32 0.44 10.88
N THR A 432 -16.61 0.56 11.15
CA THR A 432 -17.51 1.54 10.53
C THR A 432 -18.48 2.06 11.57
N ALA A 433 -18.90 3.32 11.44
CA ALA A 433 -19.86 3.93 12.36
C ALA A 433 -21.17 3.12 12.43
N HIS A 434 -21.78 2.83 11.28
CA HIS A 434 -23.02 2.06 11.22
C HIS A 434 -23.07 1.22 9.94
N CYS A 435 -23.24 -0.10 10.03
CA CYS A 435 -23.22 -0.99 8.84
C CYS A 435 -24.50 -0.90 7.99
N GLY A 436 -25.58 -0.37 8.56
CA GLY A 436 -26.88 -0.24 7.90
C GLY A 436 -27.70 -1.53 7.91
N GLY A 437 -27.33 -2.49 8.76
CA GLY A 437 -27.82 -3.88 8.75
C GLY A 437 -27.32 -4.71 7.57
N GLN A 438 -26.41 -4.15 6.77
CA GLN A 438 -25.87 -4.80 5.57
C GLN A 438 -24.37 -4.48 5.46
N PRO A 439 -23.50 -5.23 6.17
CA PRO A 439 -22.06 -5.06 6.03
C PRO A 439 -21.58 -5.26 4.59
N LEU A 440 -20.50 -4.58 4.23
CA LEU A 440 -19.85 -4.68 2.92
C LEU A 440 -18.49 -5.36 3.07
N SER A 441 -18.01 -5.97 1.98
CA SER A 441 -16.69 -6.58 1.96
C SER A 441 -15.62 -5.54 1.61
N PRO A 442 -14.38 -5.72 2.09
CA PRO A 442 -13.26 -4.91 1.64
C PRO A 442 -13.08 -4.89 0.11
N ARG A 443 -13.32 -6.04 -0.56
CA ARG A 443 -13.27 -6.12 -2.02
C ARG A 443 -14.33 -5.22 -2.67
N PHE A 444 -15.55 -5.21 -2.14
CA PHE A 444 -16.61 -4.36 -2.66
C PHE A 444 -16.27 -2.87 -2.54
N VAL A 445 -15.72 -2.42 -1.42
CA VAL A 445 -15.45 -0.98 -1.24
C VAL A 445 -14.17 -0.53 -1.95
N TRP A 446 -13.09 -1.31 -1.85
CA TRP A 446 -11.75 -0.88 -2.26
C TRP A 446 -11.18 -1.62 -3.47
N GLY A 447 -11.86 -2.65 -3.96
CA GLY A 447 -11.38 -3.54 -5.04
C GLY A 447 -10.22 -4.44 -4.62
N SER A 448 -9.93 -4.50 -3.32
CA SER A 448 -8.87 -5.35 -2.77
C SER A 448 -9.27 -5.81 -1.38
N GLY A 449 -8.91 -7.05 -1.01
CA GLY A 449 -9.38 -7.62 0.25
C GLY A 449 -10.06 -8.97 0.12
N GLY A 450 -10.60 -9.45 1.24
CA GLY A 450 -11.56 -10.55 1.21
C GLY A 450 -12.88 -10.10 0.59
N ALA A 451 -13.58 -11.03 -0.06
CA ALA A 451 -14.92 -10.80 -0.59
C ALA A 451 -16.04 -11.07 0.44
N ALA A 452 -15.69 -11.64 1.60
CA ALA A 452 -16.64 -11.92 2.66
C ALA A 452 -17.12 -10.63 3.36
N ALA A 453 -18.42 -10.58 3.62
CA ALA A 453 -19.09 -9.57 4.44
C ALA A 453 -20.00 -10.30 5.44
N PRO A 454 -19.46 -10.75 6.59
CA PRO A 454 -20.27 -11.48 7.56
C PRO A 454 -21.43 -10.61 8.05
N PRO A 455 -22.63 -11.19 8.28
CA PRO A 455 -23.76 -10.46 8.82
C PRO A 455 -23.41 -9.76 10.14
N CYS A 456 -24.03 -8.60 10.38
CA CYS A 456 -23.82 -7.87 11.63
C CYS A 456 -24.67 -8.51 12.73
N PRO A 457 -24.08 -8.99 13.84
CA PRO A 457 -24.87 -9.55 14.94
C PRO A 457 -25.68 -8.48 15.70
N ARG A 458 -25.31 -7.20 15.59
CA ARG A 458 -26.00 -6.07 16.24
C ARG A 458 -27.21 -5.57 15.47
N HIS A 459 -27.17 -5.66 14.14
CA HIS A 459 -28.22 -5.13 13.25
C HIS A 459 -28.69 -6.22 12.28
N PRO A 460 -29.55 -7.15 12.73
CA PRO A 460 -30.06 -8.23 11.89
C PRO A 460 -31.01 -7.73 10.80
N THR A 461 -31.60 -6.54 10.99
CA THR A 461 -32.50 -5.90 10.02
C THR A 461 -31.82 -4.68 9.37
N PRO A 462 -32.05 -4.42 8.07
CA PRO A 462 -31.54 -3.23 7.42
C PRO A 462 -32.10 -1.95 8.04
N ALA A 463 -31.21 -1.01 8.41
CA ALA A 463 -31.61 0.31 8.90
C ALA A 463 -32.26 1.13 7.78
N ALA A 464 -33.05 2.14 8.16
CA ALA A 464 -33.68 3.05 7.20
C ALA A 464 -32.64 3.66 6.24
N PRO A 465 -32.96 3.79 4.94
CA PRO A 465 -32.04 4.39 3.98
C PRO A 465 -31.89 5.89 4.24
N TRP A 466 -30.66 6.40 4.11
CA TRP A 466 -30.41 7.82 4.02
C TRP A 466 -30.64 8.31 2.59
N THR A 467 -30.96 9.60 2.45
CA THR A 467 -31.05 10.30 1.15
C THR A 467 -30.28 11.62 1.23
N ARG A 468 -29.53 11.94 0.16
CA ARG A 468 -28.84 13.22 -0.01
C ARG A 468 -29.16 13.77 -1.39
N THR A 469 -29.44 15.06 -1.49
CA THR A 469 -29.66 15.74 -2.77
C THR A 469 -28.54 16.76 -2.96
N TRP A 470 -27.96 16.78 -4.16
CA TRP A 470 -26.88 17.68 -4.54
C TRP A 470 -27.30 18.46 -5.77
N THR A 471 -27.14 19.77 -5.75
CA THR A 471 -27.38 20.61 -6.94
C THR A 471 -26.31 20.39 -8.00
N ALA A 472 -26.62 20.66 -9.27
CA ALA A 472 -25.66 20.58 -10.36
C ALA A 472 -24.41 21.44 -10.11
N ALA A 473 -24.58 22.63 -9.53
CA ALA A 473 -23.47 23.53 -9.18
C ALA A 473 -22.56 22.94 -8.09
N GLN A 474 -23.14 22.32 -7.07
CA GLN A 474 -22.39 21.64 -6.00
C GLN A 474 -21.59 20.45 -6.52
N VAL A 475 -22.21 19.63 -7.37
CA VAL A 475 -21.56 18.50 -8.03
C VAL A 475 -20.43 18.98 -8.96
N ALA A 476 -20.67 20.05 -9.74
CA ALA A 476 -19.65 20.63 -10.59
C ALA A 476 -18.46 21.18 -9.78
N LYS A 477 -18.72 21.82 -8.64
CA LYS A 477 -17.67 22.26 -7.70
C LYS A 477 -16.86 21.09 -7.15
N ALA A 478 -17.52 20.00 -6.76
CA ALA A 478 -16.86 18.81 -6.20
C ALA A 478 -15.94 18.11 -7.21
N PHE A 479 -16.36 18.03 -8.48
CA PHE A 479 -15.66 17.26 -9.51
C PHE A 479 -14.84 18.11 -10.49
N GLY A 480 -14.93 19.43 -10.40
CA GLY A 480 -14.17 20.40 -11.20
C GLY A 480 -14.78 20.73 -12.57
N SER A 481 -15.91 20.14 -12.94
CA SER A 481 -16.62 20.41 -14.19
C SER A 481 -18.09 19.97 -14.10
N PRO A 482 -18.99 20.52 -14.94
CA PRO A 482 -20.38 20.07 -15.00
C PRO A 482 -20.51 18.56 -15.19
N VAL A 483 -21.49 17.95 -14.51
CA VAL A 483 -21.82 16.52 -14.61
C VAL A 483 -23.19 16.39 -15.25
N GLU A 484 -23.24 15.72 -16.40
CA GLU A 484 -24.47 15.51 -17.18
C GLU A 484 -25.28 14.33 -16.64
N ARG A 485 -24.59 13.27 -16.23
CA ARG A 485 -25.16 12.06 -15.65
C ARG A 485 -24.25 11.54 -14.54
N MET A 486 -24.84 10.95 -13.50
CA MET A 486 -24.11 10.36 -12.39
C MET A 486 -24.85 9.13 -11.89
N GLU A 487 -24.15 8.01 -11.76
CA GLU A 487 -24.73 6.73 -11.37
C GLU A 487 -23.75 5.91 -10.55
N THR A 488 -24.28 5.08 -9.65
CA THR A 488 -23.50 4.03 -9.00
C THR A 488 -23.56 2.75 -9.80
N GLY A 489 -22.57 1.90 -9.61
CA GLY A 489 -22.62 0.52 -10.06
C GLY A 489 -21.45 -0.28 -9.54
N GLU A 490 -21.20 -1.40 -10.20
CA GLU A 490 -20.12 -2.30 -9.84
C GLU A 490 -19.17 -2.51 -11.03
N GLU A 491 -17.89 -2.72 -10.74
CA GLU A 491 -16.85 -3.12 -11.68
C GLU A 491 -15.91 -4.13 -11.00
N ASP A 492 -15.82 -5.35 -11.54
CA ASP A 492 -15.04 -6.47 -10.98
C ASP A 492 -15.32 -6.82 -9.50
N GLY A 493 -16.58 -6.67 -9.07
CA GLY A 493 -16.94 -6.86 -7.66
C GLY A 493 -16.71 -5.64 -6.78
N THR A 494 -16.45 -4.46 -7.34
CA THR A 494 -16.11 -3.22 -6.64
C THR A 494 -17.13 -2.12 -6.92
N TRP A 495 -17.61 -1.43 -5.88
CA TRP A 495 -18.46 -0.26 -6.00
C TRP A 495 -17.74 0.88 -6.73
N VAL A 496 -18.44 1.51 -7.67
CA VAL A 496 -17.97 2.68 -8.40
C VAL A 496 -19.07 3.73 -8.56
N LEU A 497 -18.66 4.99 -8.60
CA LEU A 497 -19.44 6.14 -9.04
C LEU A 497 -18.97 6.56 -10.44
N ARG A 498 -19.88 6.54 -11.40
CA ARG A 498 -19.64 6.95 -12.79
C ARG A 498 -20.17 8.35 -13.00
N LEU A 499 -19.34 9.21 -13.59
CA LEU A 499 -19.63 10.62 -13.89
C LEU A 499 -19.48 10.83 -15.39
N TRP A 500 -20.52 11.32 -16.05
CA TRP A 500 -20.45 11.73 -17.45
C TRP A 500 -20.20 13.23 -17.51
N GLN A 501 -19.07 13.62 -18.11
CA GLN A 501 -18.59 15.00 -18.17
C GLN A 501 -17.91 15.25 -19.51
N GLY A 502 -18.32 16.27 -20.26
CA GLY A 502 -17.61 16.73 -21.47
C GLY A 502 -17.46 15.63 -22.54
N GLY A 503 -18.49 14.79 -22.71
CA GLY A 503 -18.47 13.68 -23.66
C GLY A 503 -17.69 12.42 -23.23
N GLY A 504 -17.14 12.38 -22.01
CA GLY A 504 -16.42 11.23 -21.46
C GLY A 504 -17.03 10.69 -20.17
N VAL A 505 -16.57 9.51 -19.75
CA VAL A 505 -16.96 8.88 -18.47
C VAL A 505 -15.76 8.78 -17.54
N ARG A 506 -15.91 9.31 -16.34
CA ARG A 506 -14.95 9.17 -15.25
C ARG A 506 -15.52 8.23 -14.19
N THR A 507 -14.76 7.20 -13.84
CA THR A 507 -15.13 6.22 -12.81
C THR A 507 -14.32 6.45 -11.54
N LEU A 508 -14.98 6.56 -10.40
CA LEU A 508 -14.37 6.76 -9.09
C LEU A 508 -14.77 5.62 -8.15
N ARG A 509 -13.83 5.17 -7.31
CA ARG A 509 -14.14 4.29 -6.16
C ARG A 509 -14.72 5.10 -5.00
N PHE A 510 -15.16 4.42 -3.95
CA PHE A 510 -15.79 5.04 -2.79
C PHE A 510 -14.95 6.15 -2.16
N ASP A 511 -13.73 5.87 -1.69
CA ASP A 511 -12.93 6.88 -0.96
C ASP A 511 -12.65 8.15 -1.80
N PRO A 512 -12.23 8.06 -3.09
CA PRO A 512 -12.08 9.25 -3.92
C PRO A 512 -13.39 10.03 -4.11
N ALA A 513 -14.52 9.36 -4.36
CA ALA A 513 -15.81 10.02 -4.54
C ALA A 513 -16.26 10.72 -3.25
N HIS A 514 -16.16 10.02 -2.12
CA HIS A 514 -16.48 10.53 -0.79
C HIS A 514 -15.65 11.78 -0.45
N ARG A 515 -14.33 11.76 -0.66
CA ARG A 515 -13.46 12.92 -0.39
C ARG A 515 -13.75 14.12 -1.28
N LEU A 516 -14.00 13.92 -2.57
CA LEU A 516 -14.32 15.01 -3.51
C LEU A 516 -15.64 15.68 -3.14
N LEU A 517 -16.68 14.89 -2.84
CA LEU A 517 -17.96 15.42 -2.36
C LEU A 517 -17.80 16.10 -1.00
N ALA A 518 -17.06 15.50 -0.07
CA ALA A 518 -16.82 16.08 1.25
C ALA A 518 -16.12 17.44 1.18
N GLY A 519 -15.14 17.60 0.28
CA GLY A 519 -14.44 18.87 0.08
C GLY A 519 -15.34 20.02 -0.40
N ALA A 520 -16.48 19.72 -1.04
CA ALA A 520 -17.41 20.73 -1.53
C ALA A 520 -18.68 20.89 -0.67
N LEU A 521 -19.11 19.81 0.00
CA LEU A 521 -20.44 19.66 0.58
C LEU A 521 -20.43 19.19 2.05
N GLY A 522 -19.26 18.92 2.62
CA GLY A 522 -19.10 18.36 3.96
C GLY A 522 -19.15 16.83 3.98
N TRP A 523 -18.62 16.25 5.07
CA TRP A 523 -18.39 14.80 5.19
C TRP A 523 -19.66 13.93 5.13
N ASP A 524 -20.82 14.51 5.43
CA ASP A 524 -22.12 13.81 5.38
C ASP A 524 -22.77 13.83 3.97
N ALA A 525 -22.09 14.40 2.96
CA ALA A 525 -22.62 14.47 1.61
C ALA A 525 -22.79 13.09 0.96
N LEU A 526 -21.89 12.14 1.24
CA LEU A 526 -21.97 10.73 0.84
C LEU A 526 -21.64 9.85 2.06
N PRO A 527 -22.62 9.57 2.95
CA PRO A 527 -22.35 8.96 4.25
C PRO A 527 -21.72 7.56 4.19
N SER A 528 -22.02 6.82 3.14
CA SER A 528 -21.54 5.45 2.87
C SER A 528 -21.54 5.22 1.35
N PRO A 529 -21.04 4.06 0.85
CA PRO A 529 -21.31 3.68 -0.54
C PRO A 529 -22.83 3.73 -0.78
N ALA A 530 -23.24 4.50 -1.79
CA ALA A 530 -24.66 4.67 -2.12
C ALA A 530 -25.16 3.45 -2.88
N ASP A 531 -26.39 3.03 -2.59
CA ASP A 531 -27.05 1.95 -3.32
C ASP A 531 -27.42 2.44 -4.72
N ALA A 532 -27.89 3.70 -4.83
CA ALA A 532 -28.28 4.33 -6.08
C ALA A 532 -27.97 5.83 -6.10
N VAL A 533 -27.68 6.35 -7.29
CA VAL A 533 -27.68 7.79 -7.59
C VAL A 533 -28.51 8.01 -8.86
N GLU A 534 -29.45 8.95 -8.79
CA GLU A 534 -30.38 9.27 -9.88
C GLU A 534 -30.36 10.78 -10.18
N ALA A 535 -30.61 11.14 -11.44
CA ALA A 535 -30.81 12.53 -11.81
C ALA A 535 -32.18 13.02 -11.31
N VAL A 536 -32.23 14.25 -10.80
CA VAL A 536 -33.46 14.94 -10.39
C VAL A 536 -33.44 16.36 -10.95
N PRO A 537 -34.58 17.08 -11.04
CA PRO A 537 -34.58 18.47 -11.47
C PRO A 537 -33.56 19.31 -10.69
N GLY A 538 -32.61 19.92 -11.41
CA GLY A 538 -31.55 20.77 -10.83
C GLY A 538 -30.35 20.05 -10.22
N GLY A 539 -30.25 18.72 -10.31
CA GLY A 539 -29.08 17.99 -9.80
C GLY A 539 -29.26 16.48 -9.69
N PHE A 540 -28.81 15.92 -8.56
CA PHE A 540 -28.75 14.48 -8.33
C PHE A 540 -29.22 14.11 -6.93
N ARG A 541 -29.81 12.93 -6.79
CA ARG A 541 -30.22 12.35 -5.52
C ARG A 541 -29.51 11.02 -5.30
N ALA A 542 -28.85 10.89 -4.18
CA ALA A 542 -28.21 9.65 -3.73
C ALA A 542 -29.02 9.01 -2.60
N ARG A 543 -29.09 7.69 -2.61
CA ARG A 543 -29.72 6.89 -1.57
C ARG A 543 -28.77 5.76 -1.16
N GLY A 544 -28.70 5.48 0.14
CA GLY A 544 -27.88 4.39 0.66
C GLY A 544 -28.23 4.05 2.09
N ARG A 545 -27.42 3.23 2.75
CA ARG A 545 -27.65 2.79 4.13
C ARG A 545 -26.38 2.84 4.95
N GLY A 546 -26.53 3.03 6.25
CA GLY A 546 -25.40 3.06 7.18
C GLY A 546 -24.55 4.33 7.06
N GLN A 547 -23.41 4.30 7.73
CA GLN A 547 -22.48 5.40 7.86
C GLN A 547 -21.04 4.86 7.95
N GLY A 548 -20.16 5.45 7.14
CA GLY A 548 -18.83 4.93 6.87
C GLY A 548 -18.82 3.89 5.75
N HIS A 549 -17.69 3.22 5.57
CA HIS A 549 -17.51 2.25 4.47
C HIS A 549 -18.26 0.92 4.68
N ARG A 550 -18.89 0.68 5.85
CA ARG A 550 -19.67 -0.53 6.19
C ARG A 550 -18.86 -1.83 6.26
N VAL A 551 -17.54 -1.74 6.40
CA VAL A 551 -16.63 -2.91 6.43
C VAL A 551 -16.13 -3.17 7.84
N GLY A 552 -16.16 -4.43 8.27
CA GLY A 552 -15.58 -4.85 9.55
C GLY A 552 -16.54 -4.68 10.74
N LEU A 553 -16.00 -4.22 11.87
CA LEU A 553 -16.75 -4.02 13.11
C LEU A 553 -17.76 -2.87 12.98
N CYS A 554 -19.04 -3.14 13.24
CA CYS A 554 -20.06 -2.09 13.37
C CYS A 554 -19.99 -1.47 14.77
N LEU A 555 -19.85 -0.13 14.84
CA LEU A 555 -19.75 0.63 16.09
C LEU A 555 -21.09 1.12 16.63
N ALA A 556 -22.18 0.97 15.88
CA ALA A 556 -23.50 1.25 16.39
C ALA A 556 -23.93 0.12 17.35
N GLU A 557 -24.46 0.50 18.50
CA GLU A 557 -25.15 -0.41 19.40
C GLU A 557 -26.49 -0.88 18.73
N PRO A 558 -27.08 -2.00 19.18
CA PRO A 558 -28.28 -2.60 18.58
C PRO A 558 -29.49 -1.67 18.43
#